data_AF-A0A518KEU6-F1
#
_entry.id   AF-A0A518KEU6-F1
#
_cell.length_a   1.000
_cell.length_b   1.000
_cell.length_c   1.000
_cell.angle_alpha   90.00
_cell.angle_beta   90.00
_cell.angle_gamma   90.00
#
_symmetry.space_group_name_H-M   'P 1'
#
loop_
_entity.id
_entity.type
_entity.pdbx_description
1 polymer ?
#
loop_
_entity_poly.entity_id
_entity_poly.type
_entity_poly.pdbx_seq_one_letter_code
_entity_poly.pdbx_strand_id
1 'polypeptide(L)'
;MSTVAARRLAFAHVFVWWAAIATAGPWDAPASYYNSATGTGATLKSQLHNIIDGHTSRSYGDLRTLLQVTDADPDNPGHILLVYDRVSLDLSSINSGSIPGWDSGNSWNREHTWPQSLGVGSGGPDTSDMHHLRPSTNSVNNARGNKPFGGSYGQPYGDAGGGYWYPGDADAGMIARGMFYMAVRYDGSDSGTGNLELVNGSGGGSTIGDLASLLDWHYRAAPDDFERRRNDIIFDSYQYNRNPFIDHPEYAWSVFVDQQNDTQLSIAGATASADGSSTRDIDLGRVFVGGAAPSQVSVGLDKNGVDGTYFQVTATGAAFTNAGEYSKPVPMGSLAGAFDSFDVGLNASTAAAGSYTGSVIVDNLDVTTAGGAGRGANDGNDVVNLAFDVVNHAVASFTDDVLTTSLTIDFGQVTIGSGTLAEELSIFNFDGTGAPAFAADLDIDSVAIVGDGGMSLDLSPTFGVEQGAGVVFDAIFDTSSLGEFANTFTIHLSDEDLVGAQLSTLSLTLLGEVIAAPGLAGDYNGDGRIDAADYTVWRDGNSPDNSPAGYDVWAANYGESIPQSTSVPEPTGVLMVLALFVGSAVRTARVA
;
A
#
# COMPACT_ATOMS: atom_id res chain seq x y z
N MET A 1 4.76 9.25 -34.83
CA MET A 1 5.08 7.99 -34.12
C MET A 1 6.43 8.15 -33.45
N SER A 2 6.42 8.70 -32.25
CA SER A 2 7.57 8.80 -31.35
C SER A 2 7.13 8.12 -30.07
N THR A 3 7.82 7.04 -29.72
CA THR A 3 7.55 6.22 -28.54
C THR A 3 7.81 7.04 -27.28
N VAL A 4 6.74 7.32 -26.53
CA VAL A 4 6.81 7.79 -25.14
C VAL A 4 7.56 6.73 -24.34
N ALA A 5 8.82 7.03 -24.02
CA ALA A 5 9.57 6.23 -23.08
C ALA A 5 9.00 6.49 -21.69
N ALA A 6 8.21 5.55 -21.18
CA ALA A 6 7.79 5.51 -19.78
C ALA A 6 9.05 5.47 -18.90
N ARG A 7 9.48 6.64 -18.40
CA ARG A 7 10.54 6.75 -17.41
C ARG A 7 9.91 6.53 -16.04
N ARG A 8 10.16 5.33 -15.48
CA ARG A 8 10.00 5.06 -14.06
C ARG A 8 10.80 6.10 -13.28
N LEU A 9 10.10 7.02 -12.62
CA LEU A 9 10.68 7.93 -11.63
C LEU A 9 11.26 7.09 -10.49
N ALA A 10 12.59 6.99 -10.44
CA ALA A 10 13.29 6.46 -9.28
C ALA A 10 13.29 7.52 -8.18
N PHE A 11 12.22 7.56 -7.38
CA PHE A 11 12.20 8.35 -6.16
C PHE A 11 13.11 7.69 -5.12
N ALA A 12 14.19 8.38 -4.76
CA ALA A 12 15.02 8.05 -3.61
C ALA A 12 14.21 8.33 -2.34
N HIS A 13 13.48 7.32 -1.86
CA HIS A 13 12.73 7.37 -0.62
C HIS A 13 13.71 7.36 0.56
N VAL A 14 13.69 8.41 1.38
CA VAL A 14 14.20 8.35 2.73
C VAL A 14 13.21 7.48 3.52
N PHE A 15 13.53 6.20 3.66
CA PHE A 15 12.80 5.28 4.53
C PHE A 15 12.99 5.73 5.98
N VAL A 16 12.07 6.55 6.48
CA VAL A 16 11.90 6.72 7.92
C VAL A 16 11.11 5.51 8.39
N TRP A 17 11.84 4.49 8.87
CA TRP A 17 11.24 3.35 9.55
C TRP A 17 10.56 3.83 10.84
N TRP A 18 9.27 4.15 10.76
CA TRP A 18 8.41 4.09 11.92
C TRP A 18 8.05 2.61 12.10
N ALA A 19 8.73 1.94 13.04
CA ALA A 19 8.21 0.70 13.57
C ALA A 19 6.86 1.03 14.21
N ALA A 20 5.77 0.55 13.63
CA ALA A 20 4.51 0.47 14.35
C ALA A 20 4.81 -0.32 15.62
N ILE A 21 4.74 0.33 16.78
CA ILE A 21 4.75 -0.37 18.06
C ILE A 21 3.41 -1.10 18.08
N ALA A 22 3.42 -2.37 17.71
CA ALA A 22 2.30 -3.27 17.98
C ALA A 22 2.07 -3.22 19.49
N THR A 23 1.00 -2.55 19.92
CA THR A 23 0.60 -2.57 21.31
C THR A 23 0.07 -3.96 21.60
N ALA A 24 0.70 -4.67 22.54
CA ALA A 24 0.24 -5.97 23.01
C ALA A 24 -1.28 -5.92 23.28
N GLY A 25 -2.00 -6.85 22.66
CA GLY A 25 -3.42 -7.09 22.89
C GLY A 25 -3.71 -7.44 24.35
N PRO A 26 -4.99 -7.40 24.77
CA PRO A 26 -5.39 -7.52 26.17
C PRO A 26 -5.02 -8.85 26.85
N TRP A 27 -4.61 -9.88 26.10
CA TRP A 27 -4.28 -11.23 26.60
C TRP A 27 -2.94 -11.74 26.07
N ASP A 28 -2.13 -10.87 25.48
CA ASP A 28 -0.83 -11.23 24.93
C ASP A 28 0.17 -11.58 26.04
N ALA A 29 1.23 -12.28 25.66
CA ALA A 29 2.25 -12.67 26.63
C ALA A 29 2.97 -11.40 27.11
N PRO A 30 3.48 -11.39 28.35
CA PRO A 30 4.49 -10.40 28.71
C PRO A 30 5.60 -10.42 27.65
N ALA A 31 6.00 -9.25 27.14
CA ALA A 31 6.89 -9.14 25.97
C ALA A 31 8.20 -9.94 26.05
N SER A 32 8.67 -10.27 27.26
CA SER A 32 9.90 -11.04 27.48
C SER A 32 9.68 -12.53 27.79
N TYR A 33 8.42 -13.00 27.85
CA TYR A 33 8.08 -14.33 28.35
C TYR A 33 8.71 -15.45 27.51
N TYR A 34 8.77 -15.26 26.18
CA TYR A 34 9.33 -16.24 25.23
C TYR A 34 10.75 -15.92 24.74
N ASN A 35 11.47 -14.97 25.36
CA ASN A 35 12.80 -14.54 24.88
C ASN A 35 13.85 -15.67 24.75
N SER A 36 13.70 -16.77 25.49
CA SER A 36 14.59 -17.92 25.42
C SER A 36 14.18 -18.99 24.39
N ALA A 37 13.04 -18.84 23.71
CA ALA A 37 12.55 -19.73 22.66
C ALA A 37 13.14 -19.34 21.30
N THR A 38 14.44 -19.54 21.12
CA THR A 38 15.21 -19.07 19.96
C THR A 38 15.62 -20.17 18.98
N GLY A 39 15.41 -21.43 19.34
CA GLY A 39 15.76 -22.60 18.54
C GLY A 39 14.63 -23.08 17.65
N THR A 40 14.82 -24.25 17.06
CA THR A 40 13.83 -24.99 16.27
C THR A 40 13.82 -26.47 16.68
N GLY A 41 12.81 -27.25 16.25
CA GLY A 41 12.77 -28.69 16.51
C GLY A 41 12.87 -29.07 17.99
N ALA A 42 13.69 -30.08 18.26
CA ALA A 42 13.95 -30.55 19.62
C ALA A 42 14.54 -29.47 20.54
N THR A 43 15.35 -28.55 20.01
CA THR A 43 15.90 -27.42 20.79
C THR A 43 14.78 -26.48 21.22
N LEU A 44 13.89 -26.11 20.29
CA LEU A 44 12.71 -25.30 20.61
C LEU A 44 11.82 -26.01 21.62
N LYS A 45 11.54 -27.31 21.42
CA LYS A 45 10.75 -28.12 22.37
C LYS A 45 11.33 -28.04 23.80
N SER A 46 12.64 -28.21 23.94
CA SER A 46 13.32 -28.13 25.24
C SER A 46 13.31 -26.71 25.83
N GLN A 47 13.49 -25.67 25.02
CA GLN A 47 13.40 -24.28 25.47
C GLN A 47 12.00 -23.93 25.95
N LEU A 48 10.97 -24.33 25.18
CA LEU A 48 9.57 -24.13 25.55
C LEU A 48 9.23 -24.87 26.84
N HIS A 49 9.65 -26.13 26.98
CA HIS A 49 9.54 -26.89 28.23
C HIS A 49 10.10 -26.08 29.41
N ASN A 50 11.35 -25.62 29.33
CA ASN A 50 11.97 -24.84 30.41
C ASN A 50 11.24 -23.52 30.73
N ILE A 51 10.61 -22.88 29.75
CA ILE A 51 9.83 -21.64 29.94
C ILE A 51 8.55 -21.92 30.75
N ILE A 52 7.88 -23.03 30.46
CA ILE A 52 6.56 -23.36 31.04
C ILE A 52 6.64 -24.32 32.23
N ASP A 53 7.85 -24.81 32.54
CA ASP A 53 8.17 -25.65 33.70
C ASP A 53 8.02 -24.88 35.04
N GLY A 54 7.92 -25.62 36.14
CA GLY A 54 7.90 -25.04 37.50
C GLY A 54 6.65 -24.24 37.83
N HIS A 55 5.56 -24.44 37.10
CA HIS A 55 4.28 -23.77 37.35
C HIS A 55 3.74 -24.04 38.78
N THR A 56 2.93 -23.12 39.28
CA THR A 56 2.26 -23.30 40.57
C THR A 56 1.16 -24.36 40.42
N SER A 57 1.34 -25.51 41.08
CA SER A 57 0.34 -26.57 41.08
C SER A 57 -0.88 -26.17 41.93
N ARG A 58 -2.08 -26.43 41.40
CA ARG A 58 -3.35 -26.28 42.09
C ARG A 58 -3.84 -27.64 42.56
N SER A 59 -4.61 -27.72 43.64
CA SER A 59 -5.18 -29.01 44.01
C SER A 59 -6.27 -29.40 43.02
N TYR A 60 -6.46 -30.69 42.77
CA TYR A 60 -7.57 -31.18 41.95
C TYR A 60 -8.93 -30.69 42.49
N GLY A 61 -9.03 -30.47 43.80
CA GLY A 61 -10.21 -29.89 44.46
C GLY A 61 -10.46 -28.42 44.14
N ASP A 62 -9.43 -27.62 43.85
CA ASP A 62 -9.58 -26.19 43.53
C ASP A 62 -10.29 -25.99 42.18
N LEU A 63 -10.09 -26.92 41.25
CA LEU A 63 -10.66 -26.88 39.90
C LEU A 63 -12.19 -26.81 39.86
N ARG A 64 -12.87 -27.19 40.96
CA ARG A 64 -14.33 -27.02 41.10
C ARG A 64 -14.76 -25.56 41.03
N THR A 65 -13.91 -24.64 41.47
CA THR A 65 -14.15 -23.20 41.40
C THR A 65 -13.36 -22.57 40.25
N LEU A 66 -12.11 -23.00 40.02
CA LEU A 66 -11.26 -22.36 39.01
C LEU A 66 -11.79 -22.53 37.59
N LEU A 67 -12.35 -23.69 37.24
CA LEU A 67 -12.92 -23.91 35.91
C LEU A 67 -14.18 -23.07 35.66
N GLN A 68 -14.92 -22.69 36.71
CA GLN A 68 -16.04 -21.75 36.58
C GLN A 68 -15.57 -20.35 36.15
N VAL A 69 -14.28 -20.02 36.33
CA VAL A 69 -13.68 -18.74 35.93
C VAL A 69 -13.02 -18.86 34.56
N THR A 70 -12.17 -19.87 34.37
CA THR A 70 -11.39 -20.03 33.12
C THR A 70 -12.22 -20.42 31.92
N ASP A 71 -13.35 -21.10 32.16
CA ASP A 71 -14.26 -21.57 31.12
C ASP A 71 -15.64 -20.89 31.26
N ALA A 72 -15.66 -19.68 31.85
CA ALA A 72 -16.86 -18.85 31.91
C ALA A 72 -17.35 -18.51 30.49
N ASP A 73 -18.65 -18.65 30.26
CA ASP A 73 -19.25 -18.34 28.96
C ASP A 73 -19.19 -16.82 28.69
N PRO A 74 -18.50 -16.37 27.61
CA PRO A 74 -18.39 -14.95 27.29
C PRO A 74 -19.74 -14.31 26.90
N ASP A 75 -20.69 -15.09 26.38
CA ASP A 75 -21.98 -14.59 25.90
C ASP A 75 -23.07 -14.64 26.99
N ASN A 76 -22.87 -15.45 28.03
CA ASN A 76 -23.84 -15.66 29.12
C ASN A 76 -23.18 -15.50 30.51
N PRO A 77 -23.15 -14.26 31.07
CA PRO A 77 -22.55 -14.01 32.37
C PRO A 77 -23.15 -14.90 33.48
N GLY A 78 -22.29 -15.54 34.26
CA GLY A 78 -22.71 -16.47 35.33
C GLY A 78 -22.89 -17.92 34.87
N HIS A 79 -22.66 -18.21 33.58
CA HIS A 79 -22.64 -19.57 33.05
C HIS A 79 -21.21 -20.07 32.86
N ILE A 80 -21.05 -21.39 32.91
CA ILE A 80 -19.83 -22.10 32.52
C ILE A 80 -20.07 -22.81 31.19
N LEU A 81 -19.07 -22.78 30.30
CA LEU A 81 -19.13 -23.41 29.00
C LEU A 81 -18.47 -24.78 29.03
N LEU A 82 -19.25 -25.83 28.76
CA LEU A 82 -18.78 -27.21 28.84
C LEU A 82 -18.10 -27.65 27.54
N VAL A 83 -16.96 -28.32 27.67
CA VAL A 83 -16.17 -28.81 26.52
C VAL A 83 -16.89 -29.96 25.81
N TYR A 84 -16.70 -30.01 24.49
CA TYR A 84 -17.24 -30.92 23.48
C TYR A 84 -18.66 -30.61 23.01
N ASP A 85 -19.59 -30.36 23.94
CA ASP A 85 -21.00 -30.10 23.61
C ASP A 85 -21.38 -28.62 23.66
N ARG A 86 -20.47 -27.76 24.11
CA ARG A 86 -20.63 -26.29 24.20
C ARG A 86 -21.88 -25.89 24.99
N VAL A 87 -22.31 -26.72 25.94
CA VAL A 87 -23.45 -26.39 26.81
C VAL A 87 -23.07 -25.22 27.70
N SER A 88 -23.85 -24.13 27.60
CA SER A 88 -23.81 -22.99 28.51
C SER A 88 -24.63 -23.29 29.76
N LEU A 89 -23.96 -23.69 30.83
CA LEU A 89 -24.60 -24.16 32.06
C LEU A 89 -24.70 -23.04 33.11
N ASP A 90 -25.93 -22.69 33.50
CA ASP A 90 -26.22 -21.68 34.54
C ASP A 90 -25.74 -22.16 35.91
N LEU A 91 -24.66 -21.55 36.43
CA LEU A 91 -24.08 -21.91 37.73
C LEU A 91 -25.01 -21.54 38.90
N SER A 92 -25.86 -20.53 38.73
CA SER A 92 -26.80 -20.09 39.77
C SER A 92 -27.92 -21.11 40.01
N SER A 93 -28.16 -22.00 39.05
CA SER A 93 -29.09 -23.12 39.19
C SER A 93 -28.52 -24.29 40.02
N ILE A 94 -27.19 -24.31 40.23
CA ILE A 94 -26.45 -25.38 40.90
C ILE A 94 -26.16 -24.97 42.35
N ASN A 95 -27.17 -25.12 43.22
CA ASN A 95 -27.12 -24.67 44.62
C ASN A 95 -26.99 -25.81 45.65
N SER A 96 -26.57 -27.00 45.23
CA SER A 96 -26.45 -28.17 46.12
C SER A 96 -25.01 -28.42 46.54
N GLY A 97 -24.51 -27.71 47.55
CA GLY A 97 -23.18 -27.99 48.11
C GLY A 97 -22.56 -26.82 48.88
N SER A 98 -21.34 -27.02 49.37
CA SER A 98 -20.56 -25.96 50.04
C SER A 98 -19.84 -25.01 49.08
N ILE A 99 -19.81 -25.33 47.78
CA ILE A 99 -19.17 -24.54 46.72
C ILE A 99 -20.29 -24.16 45.73
N PRO A 100 -20.62 -22.87 45.57
CA PRO A 100 -21.58 -22.42 44.55
C PRO A 100 -21.18 -22.91 43.16
N GLY A 101 -22.15 -23.32 42.33
CA GLY A 101 -21.86 -23.83 40.99
C GLY A 101 -21.35 -25.29 40.95
N TRP A 102 -21.20 -25.96 42.09
CA TRP A 102 -20.68 -27.34 42.17
C TRP A 102 -21.55 -28.25 43.05
N ASP A 103 -22.13 -29.28 42.43
CA ASP A 103 -23.06 -30.22 43.06
C ASP A 103 -22.50 -31.63 43.27
N SER A 104 -21.22 -31.71 43.66
CA SER A 104 -20.47 -32.97 43.71
C SER A 104 -20.30 -33.64 42.35
N GLY A 105 -20.38 -32.85 41.29
CA GLY A 105 -20.16 -33.26 39.92
C GLY A 105 -21.33 -34.01 39.32
N ASN A 106 -22.58 -33.64 39.68
CA ASN A 106 -23.77 -34.21 39.05
C ASN A 106 -24.15 -33.44 37.78
N SER A 107 -24.00 -32.11 37.78
CA SER A 107 -24.32 -31.25 36.64
C SER A 107 -23.18 -31.14 35.61
N TRP A 108 -21.94 -31.12 36.08
CA TRP A 108 -20.74 -31.13 35.23
C TRP A 108 -19.58 -31.78 35.98
N ASN A 109 -18.61 -32.34 35.26
CA ASN A 109 -17.40 -32.90 35.86
C ASN A 109 -16.13 -32.32 35.23
N ARG A 110 -14.98 -32.69 35.78
CA ARG A 110 -13.66 -32.25 35.31
C ARG A 110 -13.14 -33.28 34.32
N GLU A 111 -13.02 -32.86 33.08
CA GLU A 111 -12.47 -33.63 31.98
C GLU A 111 -10.95 -33.46 31.91
N HIS A 112 -10.26 -34.59 31.84
CA HIS A 112 -8.83 -34.67 31.59
C HIS A 112 -8.61 -34.92 30.10
N THR A 113 -8.32 -33.86 29.32
CA THR A 113 -8.15 -34.01 27.86
C THR A 113 -7.00 -34.96 27.52
N TRP A 114 -5.95 -34.99 28.35
CA TRP A 114 -5.00 -36.10 28.42
C TRP A 114 -5.44 -37.10 29.50
N PRO A 115 -5.91 -38.32 29.16
CA PRO A 115 -6.46 -39.25 30.15
C PRO A 115 -5.44 -39.69 31.20
N GLN A 116 -5.88 -39.82 32.46
CA GLN A 116 -5.06 -40.37 33.55
C GLN A 116 -4.53 -41.78 33.26
N SER A 117 -5.25 -42.58 32.48
CA SER A 117 -4.78 -43.92 32.07
C SER A 117 -3.60 -43.88 31.09
N LEU A 118 -3.26 -42.71 30.56
CA LEU A 118 -2.22 -42.51 29.53
C LEU A 118 -1.05 -41.65 30.05
N GLY A 119 -0.63 -41.88 31.31
CA GLY A 119 0.63 -41.36 31.83
C GLY A 119 0.52 -40.10 32.67
N VAL A 120 -0.67 -39.47 32.74
CA VAL A 120 -0.96 -38.43 33.74
C VAL A 120 -1.11 -39.10 35.10
N GLY A 121 -0.25 -38.71 36.04
CA GLY A 121 -0.21 -39.25 37.40
C GLY A 121 -1.43 -38.91 38.24
N SER A 122 -1.40 -39.32 39.51
CA SER A 122 -2.40 -38.92 40.52
C SER A 122 -1.82 -38.04 41.63
N GLY A 123 -0.53 -37.73 41.55
CA GLY A 123 0.20 -36.95 42.56
C GLY A 123 1.23 -35.98 41.99
N GLY A 124 1.35 -35.90 40.66
CA GLY A 124 2.21 -34.94 39.98
C GLY A 124 1.48 -33.63 39.65
N PRO A 125 2.20 -32.58 39.26
CA PRO A 125 1.61 -31.32 38.79
C PRO A 125 0.69 -31.51 37.56
N ASP A 126 0.97 -32.54 36.75
CA ASP A 126 0.18 -32.97 35.58
C ASP A 126 -1.27 -33.35 35.92
N THR A 127 -1.57 -33.74 37.14
CA THR A 127 -2.90 -34.25 37.52
C THR A 127 -3.97 -33.16 37.51
N SER A 128 -3.57 -31.91 37.76
CA SER A 128 -4.47 -30.77 37.98
C SER A 128 -4.09 -29.56 37.15
N ASP A 129 -3.24 -29.72 36.13
CA ASP A 129 -2.85 -28.64 35.24
C ASP A 129 -4.05 -28.08 34.47
N MET A 130 -4.33 -26.82 34.71
CA MET A 130 -5.45 -26.09 34.14
C MET A 130 -5.36 -25.99 32.62
N HIS A 131 -4.20 -26.13 31.96
CA HIS A 131 -4.11 -26.10 30.49
C HIS A 131 -4.74 -27.32 29.80
N HIS A 132 -5.02 -28.40 30.53
CA HIS A 132 -5.67 -29.61 29.97
C HIS A 132 -6.91 -30.08 30.75
N LEU A 133 -7.19 -29.51 31.93
CA LEU A 133 -8.44 -29.75 32.65
C LEU A 133 -9.55 -28.83 32.12
N ARG A 134 -10.69 -29.41 31.76
CA ARG A 134 -11.86 -28.70 31.23
C ARG A 134 -13.15 -29.09 31.97
N PRO A 135 -14.16 -28.22 32.09
CA PRO A 135 -15.47 -28.64 32.56
C PRO A 135 -16.20 -29.38 31.44
N SER A 136 -16.89 -30.48 31.74
CA SER A 136 -17.62 -31.26 30.72
C SER A 136 -18.94 -31.79 31.26
N THR A 137 -19.89 -32.00 30.37
CA THR A 137 -21.11 -32.75 30.67
C THR A 137 -20.74 -34.19 31.02
N ASN A 138 -21.25 -34.69 32.15
CA ASN A 138 -20.91 -36.02 32.68
C ASN A 138 -21.06 -37.16 31.67
N SER A 139 -22.18 -37.19 30.94
CA SER A 139 -22.43 -38.23 29.93
C SER A 139 -21.45 -38.16 28.77
N VAL A 140 -21.02 -36.95 28.40
CA VAL A 140 -20.10 -36.73 27.28
C VAL A 140 -18.68 -37.11 27.68
N ASN A 141 -18.21 -36.68 28.85
CA ASN A 141 -16.94 -37.13 29.41
C ASN A 141 -16.90 -38.68 29.51
N ASN A 142 -17.94 -39.30 30.07
CA ASN A 142 -18.02 -40.76 30.15
C ASN A 142 -17.99 -41.44 28.77
N ALA A 143 -18.62 -40.84 27.75
CA ALA A 143 -18.63 -41.37 26.38
C ALA A 143 -17.27 -41.21 25.67
N ARG A 144 -16.53 -40.13 25.97
CA ARG A 144 -15.15 -39.92 25.52
C ARG A 144 -14.23 -40.97 26.14
N GLY A 145 -14.36 -41.21 27.45
CA GLY A 145 -13.56 -42.18 28.18
C GLY A 145 -12.07 -41.86 28.11
N ASN A 146 -11.27 -42.79 27.59
CA ASN A 146 -9.83 -42.58 27.36
C ASN A 146 -9.47 -42.55 25.87
N LYS A 147 -10.44 -42.29 25.00
CA LYS A 147 -10.21 -42.31 23.55
C LYS A 147 -9.20 -41.22 23.16
N PRO A 148 -8.22 -41.55 22.30
CA PRO A 148 -7.42 -40.54 21.61
C PRO A 148 -8.32 -39.58 20.84
N PHE A 149 -7.89 -38.33 20.71
CA PHE A 149 -8.59 -37.39 19.83
C PHE A 149 -8.25 -37.71 18.38
N GLY A 150 -9.22 -37.64 17.48
CA GLY A 150 -8.96 -37.83 16.06
C GLY A 150 -10.20 -37.72 15.20
N GLY A 151 -9.99 -37.77 13.89
CA GLY A 151 -11.04 -37.64 12.88
C GLY A 151 -11.01 -36.30 12.14
N SER A 152 -11.97 -36.10 11.23
CA SER A 152 -11.97 -34.97 10.31
C SER A 152 -12.62 -33.72 10.89
N TYR A 153 -12.02 -32.56 10.65
CA TYR A 153 -12.65 -31.28 10.98
C TYR A 153 -13.98 -31.11 10.23
N GLY A 154 -15.02 -30.57 10.89
CA GLY A 154 -16.35 -30.38 10.29
C GLY A 154 -17.30 -31.58 10.45
N GLN A 155 -16.88 -32.67 11.08
CA GLN A 155 -17.77 -33.79 11.41
C GLN A 155 -18.52 -33.53 12.74
N PRO A 156 -19.61 -34.27 13.04
CA PRO A 156 -20.29 -34.13 14.34
C PRO A 156 -19.35 -34.45 15.52
N TYR A 157 -19.44 -33.68 16.60
CA TYR A 157 -18.70 -33.97 17.83
C TYR A 157 -19.11 -35.34 18.40
N GLY A 158 -18.16 -36.05 19.01
CA GLY A 158 -18.39 -37.35 19.61
C GLY A 158 -17.46 -38.44 19.08
N ASP A 159 -17.95 -39.68 19.01
CA ASP A 159 -17.19 -40.81 18.50
C ASP A 159 -16.95 -40.67 16.99
N ALA A 160 -15.68 -40.54 16.60
CA ALA A 160 -15.27 -40.35 15.22
C ALA A 160 -15.05 -41.68 14.46
N GLY A 161 -15.34 -42.82 15.09
CA GLY A 161 -14.98 -44.13 14.59
C GLY A 161 -13.50 -44.45 14.78
N GLY A 162 -13.12 -45.72 14.58
CA GLY A 162 -11.72 -46.16 14.72
C GLY A 162 -11.15 -46.07 16.15
N GLY A 163 -11.99 -45.78 17.15
CA GLY A 163 -11.57 -45.57 18.54
C GLY A 163 -11.20 -44.12 18.87
N TYR A 164 -11.49 -43.16 17.99
CA TYR A 164 -11.20 -41.75 18.19
C TYR A 164 -12.39 -40.94 18.70
N TRP A 165 -12.09 -39.81 19.32
CA TRP A 165 -13.07 -38.80 19.70
C TRP A 165 -12.81 -37.49 18.96
N TYR A 166 -13.85 -36.92 18.36
CA TYR A 166 -13.82 -35.58 17.78
C TYR A 166 -14.45 -34.57 18.75
N PRO A 167 -13.71 -33.52 19.17
CA PRO A 167 -14.23 -32.57 20.14
C PRO A 167 -15.26 -31.59 19.56
N GLY A 168 -15.45 -31.56 18.23
CA GLY A 168 -16.28 -30.54 17.56
C GLY A 168 -15.46 -29.33 17.14
N ASP A 169 -15.85 -28.68 16.04
CA ASP A 169 -15.10 -27.57 15.41
C ASP A 169 -14.72 -26.46 16.39
N ALA A 170 -15.66 -26.04 17.25
CA ALA A 170 -15.46 -24.97 18.23
C ALA A 170 -14.37 -25.27 19.28
N ASP A 171 -14.08 -26.56 19.51
CA ASP A 171 -13.14 -27.00 20.53
C ASP A 171 -11.88 -27.65 19.91
N ALA A 172 -11.88 -27.96 18.61
CA ALA A 172 -10.84 -28.76 17.96
C ALA A 172 -9.44 -28.09 18.03
N GLY A 173 -9.34 -26.80 17.70
CA GLY A 173 -8.08 -26.06 17.77
C GLY A 173 -7.54 -25.96 19.20
N MET A 174 -8.39 -25.57 20.15
CA MET A 174 -7.96 -25.41 21.55
C MET A 174 -7.61 -26.75 22.22
N ILE A 175 -8.26 -27.84 21.82
CA ILE A 175 -7.89 -29.18 22.27
C ILE A 175 -6.53 -29.56 21.68
N ALA A 176 -6.28 -29.32 20.39
CA ALA A 176 -4.97 -29.56 19.79
C ALA A 176 -3.84 -28.83 20.54
N ARG A 177 -4.01 -27.53 20.79
CA ARG A 177 -3.03 -26.72 21.53
C ARG A 177 -2.86 -27.16 22.99
N GLY A 178 -3.92 -27.59 23.66
CA GLY A 178 -3.83 -28.19 24.99
C GLY A 178 -3.03 -29.50 24.99
N MET A 179 -3.22 -30.35 23.97
CA MET A 179 -2.46 -31.59 23.81
C MET A 179 -0.98 -31.33 23.47
N PHE A 180 -0.70 -30.35 22.60
CA PHE A 180 0.67 -29.90 22.31
C PHE A 180 1.37 -29.42 23.58
N TYR A 181 0.69 -28.60 24.39
CA TYR A 181 1.20 -28.15 25.68
C TYR A 181 1.58 -29.31 26.59
N MET A 182 0.69 -30.30 26.78
CA MET A 182 0.97 -31.43 27.67
C MET A 182 2.22 -32.21 27.24
N ALA A 183 2.41 -32.41 25.93
CA ALA A 183 3.54 -33.13 25.36
C ALA A 183 4.87 -32.33 25.38
N VAL A 184 4.83 -31.03 25.62
CA VAL A 184 6.02 -30.17 25.82
C VAL A 184 6.28 -29.97 27.31
N ARG A 185 5.24 -29.72 28.10
CA ARG A 185 5.36 -29.43 29.53
C ARG A 185 5.88 -30.64 30.30
N TYR A 186 5.37 -31.84 30.03
CA TYR A 186 5.66 -33.03 30.83
C TYR A 186 6.57 -34.00 30.07
N ASP A 187 7.89 -33.81 30.21
CA ASP A 187 8.92 -34.68 29.64
C ASP A 187 9.36 -35.82 30.59
N GLY A 188 8.71 -35.92 31.76
CA GLY A 188 9.00 -36.90 32.81
C GLY A 188 10.12 -36.48 33.78
N SER A 189 10.62 -35.25 33.70
CA SER A 189 11.60 -34.72 34.67
C SER A 189 10.98 -34.38 36.03
N ASP A 190 9.69 -34.04 36.06
CA ASP A 190 8.95 -33.73 37.28
C ASP A 190 8.58 -34.98 38.09
N SER A 191 8.68 -34.86 39.42
CA SER A 191 8.31 -35.95 40.31
C SER A 191 6.84 -36.35 40.15
N GLY A 192 6.60 -37.64 39.91
CA GLY A 192 5.25 -38.19 39.78
C GLY A 192 4.60 -37.99 38.41
N THR A 193 5.35 -37.53 37.41
CA THR A 193 4.90 -37.33 36.03
C THR A 193 5.53 -38.35 35.07
N GLY A 194 4.87 -38.63 33.95
CA GLY A 194 5.43 -39.39 32.84
C GLY A 194 6.00 -38.49 31.73
N ASN A 195 6.76 -39.07 30.81
CA ASN A 195 7.12 -38.40 29.55
C ASN A 195 5.93 -38.51 28.58
N LEU A 196 5.15 -37.43 28.49
CA LEU A 196 3.97 -37.36 27.64
C LEU A 196 4.37 -37.06 26.19
N GLU A 197 3.99 -37.92 25.26
CA GLU A 197 4.34 -37.74 23.84
C GLU A 197 3.14 -37.92 22.91
N LEU A 198 3.06 -37.05 21.90
CA LEU A 198 2.09 -37.19 20.83
C LEU A 198 2.60 -38.12 19.74
N VAL A 199 1.73 -38.98 19.23
CA VAL A 199 2.03 -39.94 18.16
C VAL A 199 0.92 -39.94 17.12
N ASN A 200 1.20 -40.49 15.94
CA ASN A 200 0.14 -40.87 15.00
C ASN A 200 -0.46 -42.23 15.41
N GLY A 201 -1.79 -42.35 15.39
CA GLY A 201 -2.50 -43.52 15.88
C GLY A 201 -3.00 -43.40 17.34
N SER A 202 -3.41 -44.52 17.95
CA SER A 202 -4.10 -44.48 19.25
C SER A 202 -3.22 -44.22 20.48
N GLY A 203 -1.91 -44.45 20.39
CA GLY A 203 -0.97 -44.32 21.52
C GLY A 203 -1.11 -45.42 22.60
N GLY A 204 -0.41 -45.23 23.72
CA GLY A 204 -0.44 -46.12 24.88
C GLY A 204 0.66 -45.80 25.91
N GLY A 205 0.43 -46.13 27.19
CA GLY A 205 1.38 -45.84 28.25
C GLY A 205 1.37 -44.35 28.59
N SER A 206 2.36 -43.59 28.11
CA SER A 206 2.42 -42.13 28.22
C SER A 206 2.26 -41.43 26.87
N THR A 207 1.82 -42.13 25.83
CA THR A 207 1.62 -41.56 24.50
C THR A 207 0.16 -41.55 24.10
N ILE A 208 -0.23 -40.56 23.30
CA ILE A 208 -1.59 -40.43 22.76
C ILE A 208 -1.51 -39.81 21.36
N GLY A 209 -2.45 -40.16 20.50
CA GLY A 209 -2.62 -39.50 19.20
C GLY A 209 -4.06 -39.09 18.97
N ASP A 210 -4.47 -38.78 17.74
CA ASP A 210 -3.72 -38.82 16.48
C ASP A 210 -3.08 -37.46 16.15
N LEU A 211 -1.74 -37.37 16.16
CA LEU A 211 -1.00 -36.12 15.96
C LEU A 211 -1.36 -35.42 14.62
N ALA A 212 -1.54 -36.17 13.54
CA ALA A 212 -1.94 -35.62 12.25
C ALA A 212 -3.30 -34.90 12.33
N SER A 213 -4.28 -35.50 13.00
CA SER A 213 -5.59 -34.86 13.23
C SER A 213 -5.45 -33.58 14.07
N LEU A 214 -4.64 -33.59 15.12
CA LEU A 214 -4.42 -32.41 15.97
C LEU A 214 -3.77 -31.25 15.20
N LEU A 215 -2.80 -31.55 14.34
CA LEU A 215 -2.16 -30.55 13.47
C LEU A 215 -3.14 -29.98 12.45
N ASP A 216 -3.95 -30.81 11.80
CA ASP A 216 -4.98 -30.33 10.87
C ASP A 216 -5.97 -29.40 11.57
N TRP A 217 -6.43 -29.75 12.78
CA TRP A 217 -7.35 -28.89 13.54
C TRP A 217 -6.70 -27.57 13.97
N HIS A 218 -5.44 -27.60 14.37
CA HIS A 218 -4.67 -26.42 14.76
C HIS A 218 -4.60 -25.38 13.63
N TYR A 219 -4.41 -25.81 12.38
CA TYR A 219 -4.38 -24.90 11.22
C TYR A 219 -5.76 -24.58 10.64
N ARG A 220 -6.84 -25.16 11.16
CA ARG A 220 -8.22 -24.84 10.78
C ARG A 220 -8.95 -23.94 11.77
N ALA A 221 -8.53 -23.97 13.03
CA ALA A 221 -9.12 -23.20 14.11
C ALA A 221 -8.02 -22.46 14.90
N ALA A 222 -7.82 -21.20 14.56
CA ALA A 222 -6.88 -20.30 15.24
C ALA A 222 -7.22 -20.13 16.74
N PRO A 223 -6.26 -19.67 17.56
CA PRO A 223 -6.55 -19.25 18.93
C PRO A 223 -7.58 -18.11 18.96
N ASP A 224 -8.74 -18.35 19.58
CA ASP A 224 -9.80 -17.35 19.73
C ASP A 224 -9.68 -16.57 21.05
N ASP A 225 -10.51 -15.54 21.21
CA ASP A 225 -10.53 -14.69 22.40
C ASP A 225 -10.83 -15.47 23.68
N PHE A 226 -11.68 -16.50 23.61
CA PHE A 226 -12.00 -17.36 24.74
C PHE A 226 -10.77 -18.13 25.22
N GLU A 227 -10.02 -18.71 24.29
CA GLU A 227 -8.80 -19.43 24.57
C GLU A 227 -7.66 -18.52 25.03
N ARG A 228 -7.45 -17.36 24.38
CA ARG A 228 -6.40 -16.39 24.79
C ARG A 228 -6.68 -15.84 26.18
N ARG A 229 -7.93 -15.45 26.48
CA ARG A 229 -8.37 -15.04 27.83
C ARG A 229 -8.11 -16.14 28.86
N ARG A 230 -8.41 -17.40 28.52
CA ARG A 230 -8.18 -18.53 29.41
C ARG A 230 -6.68 -18.71 29.71
N ASN A 231 -5.83 -18.63 28.69
CA ASN A 231 -4.38 -18.71 28.86
C ASN A 231 -3.85 -17.60 29.78
N ASP A 232 -4.33 -16.38 29.58
CA ASP A 232 -3.98 -15.21 30.38
C ASP A 232 -4.43 -15.35 31.84
N ILE A 233 -5.67 -15.76 32.11
CA ILE A 233 -6.16 -15.98 33.49
C ILE A 233 -5.34 -17.06 34.22
N ILE A 234 -5.00 -18.16 33.53
CA ILE A 234 -4.17 -19.22 34.13
C ILE A 234 -2.79 -18.68 34.49
N PHE A 235 -2.20 -17.88 33.61
CA PHE A 235 -0.91 -17.23 33.85
C PHE A 235 -0.98 -16.21 34.99
N ASP A 236 -1.84 -15.19 34.89
CA ASP A 236 -1.84 -14.05 35.81
C ASP A 236 -2.26 -14.41 37.24
N SER A 237 -3.17 -15.37 37.40
CA SER A 237 -3.87 -15.58 38.68
C SER A 237 -3.65 -16.95 39.33
N TYR A 238 -3.24 -17.99 38.60
CA TYR A 238 -3.34 -19.37 39.12
C TYR A 238 -2.06 -20.21 39.02
N GLN A 239 -1.56 -20.47 37.81
CA GLN A 239 -0.41 -21.35 37.60
C GLN A 239 0.88 -20.60 37.24
N TYR A 240 0.78 -19.35 36.78
CA TYR A 240 1.94 -18.54 36.39
C TYR A 240 2.75 -19.12 35.23
N ASN A 241 2.12 -19.96 34.41
CA ASN A 241 2.65 -20.42 33.15
C ASN A 241 1.61 -20.33 32.02
N ARG A 242 2.11 -20.16 30.79
CA ARG A 242 1.31 -19.97 29.58
C ARG A 242 1.40 -21.20 28.68
N ASN A 243 0.40 -21.45 27.87
CA ASN A 243 0.47 -22.40 26.77
C ASN A 243 1.14 -21.73 25.54
N PRO A 244 2.35 -22.14 25.14
CA PRO A 244 3.06 -21.52 24.03
C PRO A 244 2.33 -21.62 22.70
N PHE A 245 1.52 -22.65 22.49
CA PHE A 245 0.85 -22.86 21.21
C PHE A 245 -0.42 -22.01 21.06
N ILE A 246 -0.90 -21.37 22.14
CA ILE A 246 -1.95 -20.34 22.10
C ILE A 246 -1.34 -19.00 21.69
N ASP A 247 -0.13 -18.72 22.16
CA ASP A 247 0.53 -17.42 22.03
C ASP A 247 1.38 -17.31 20.78
N HIS A 248 1.99 -18.43 20.41
CA HIS A 248 2.86 -18.65 19.27
C HIS A 248 2.40 -19.94 18.57
N PRO A 249 1.20 -19.94 17.95
CA PRO A 249 0.69 -21.12 17.24
C PRO A 249 1.63 -21.63 16.14
N GLU A 250 2.47 -20.77 15.59
CA GLU A 250 3.52 -21.05 14.60
C GLU A 250 4.64 -21.98 15.12
N TYR A 251 4.77 -22.17 16.44
CA TYR A 251 5.75 -23.11 17.01
C TYR A 251 5.37 -24.58 16.80
N ALA A 252 4.09 -24.88 16.56
CA ALA A 252 3.60 -26.26 16.46
C ALA A 252 4.28 -27.04 15.33
N TRP A 253 4.48 -26.42 14.16
CA TRP A 253 5.16 -27.04 13.02
C TRP A 253 6.56 -27.54 13.42
N SER A 254 7.38 -26.59 13.89
CA SER A 254 8.79 -26.83 14.23
C SER A 254 8.94 -27.94 15.26
N VAL A 255 8.04 -28.00 16.25
CA VAL A 255 8.13 -28.94 17.36
C VAL A 255 7.64 -30.34 17.00
N PHE A 256 6.55 -30.47 16.23
CA PHE A 256 5.84 -31.75 16.06
C PHE A 256 5.87 -32.36 14.65
N VAL A 257 6.17 -31.58 13.61
CA VAL A 257 6.19 -32.07 12.24
C VAL A 257 7.64 -32.27 11.80
N ASP A 258 8.27 -31.19 11.37
CA ASP A 258 9.66 -31.11 11.00
C ASP A 258 10.09 -29.63 10.95
N GLN A 259 11.34 -29.38 10.58
CA GLN A 259 11.85 -28.02 10.39
C GLN A 259 11.82 -27.59 8.92
N GLN A 260 11.07 -28.28 8.06
CA GLN A 260 10.94 -28.04 6.62
C GLN A 260 9.48 -27.71 6.30
N ASN A 261 9.06 -26.50 6.64
CA ASN A 261 7.77 -25.99 6.15
C ASN A 261 7.94 -25.54 4.69
N ASP A 262 7.18 -26.14 3.77
CA ASP A 262 7.30 -25.88 2.33
C ASP A 262 6.50 -24.68 1.83
N THR A 263 5.80 -23.99 2.73
CA THR A 263 4.86 -22.93 2.38
C THR A 263 5.57 -21.69 1.89
N GLN A 264 5.00 -21.09 0.85
CA GLN A 264 5.37 -19.77 0.37
C GLN A 264 4.07 -19.00 0.16
N LEU A 265 3.99 -17.83 0.80
CA LEU A 265 2.93 -16.87 0.55
C LEU A 265 3.37 -15.89 -0.55
N SER A 266 2.40 -15.32 -1.25
CA SER A 266 2.65 -14.22 -2.18
C SER A 266 1.38 -13.43 -2.47
N ILE A 267 1.52 -12.13 -2.68
CA ILE A 267 0.40 -11.28 -3.09
C ILE A 267 -0.10 -11.71 -4.47
N ALA A 268 -1.39 -11.98 -4.60
CA ALA A 268 -1.97 -12.41 -5.86
C ALA A 268 -1.74 -11.38 -6.96
N GLY A 269 -1.20 -11.85 -8.09
CA GLY A 269 -0.81 -11.03 -9.24
C GLY A 269 0.57 -10.37 -9.13
N ALA A 270 1.30 -10.55 -8.02
CA ALA A 270 2.72 -10.22 -7.92
C ALA A 270 3.60 -11.39 -8.37
N THR A 271 4.83 -11.09 -8.79
CA THR A 271 5.84 -12.13 -9.03
C THR A 271 6.61 -12.37 -7.75
N ALA A 272 6.59 -13.60 -7.23
CA ALA A 272 7.43 -13.96 -6.10
C ALA A 272 8.92 -13.98 -6.51
N SER A 273 9.74 -13.40 -5.67
CA SER A 273 11.19 -13.37 -5.74
C SER A 273 11.80 -14.71 -5.33
N ALA A 274 13.10 -14.87 -5.57
CA ALA A 274 13.82 -16.10 -5.22
C ALA A 274 13.86 -16.36 -3.70
N ASP A 275 13.69 -15.32 -2.88
CA ASP A 275 13.65 -15.38 -1.42
C ASP A 275 12.24 -15.47 -0.85
N GLY A 276 11.23 -15.82 -1.67
CA GLY A 276 9.86 -15.95 -1.19
C GLY A 276 9.02 -14.68 -1.39
N SER A 277 9.64 -13.51 -1.21
CA SER A 277 8.94 -12.22 -1.15
C SER A 277 8.23 -11.82 -2.43
N SER A 278 7.10 -11.14 -2.30
CA SER A 278 6.40 -10.52 -3.42
C SER A 278 6.03 -9.07 -3.10
N THR A 279 5.93 -8.24 -4.13
CA THR A 279 5.52 -6.85 -3.97
C THR A 279 4.50 -6.47 -5.01
N ARG A 280 3.43 -5.80 -4.57
CA ARG A 280 2.42 -5.22 -5.45
C ARG A 280 2.21 -3.75 -5.09
N ASP A 281 2.51 -2.88 -6.05
CA ASP A 281 2.22 -1.46 -5.93
C ASP A 281 0.80 -1.18 -6.46
N ILE A 282 -0.02 -0.53 -5.65
CA ILE A 282 -1.39 -0.15 -5.98
C ILE A 282 -1.52 1.37 -5.83
N ASP A 283 -1.71 2.02 -6.96
CA ASP A 283 -2.11 3.42 -7.01
C ASP A 283 -3.64 3.51 -6.88
N LEU A 284 -4.12 4.16 -5.83
CA LEU A 284 -5.55 4.40 -5.58
C LEU A 284 -6.06 5.65 -6.32
N GLY A 285 -5.21 6.29 -7.12
CA GLY A 285 -5.50 7.43 -7.97
C GLY A 285 -5.30 8.77 -7.26
N ARG A 286 -5.92 9.80 -7.83
CA ARG A 286 -5.83 11.17 -7.34
C ARG A 286 -7.21 11.82 -7.26
N VAL A 287 -7.38 12.79 -6.36
CA VAL A 287 -8.58 13.65 -6.31
C VAL A 287 -8.23 15.08 -5.97
N PHE A 288 -9.11 16.02 -6.29
CA PHE A 288 -8.97 17.39 -5.80
C PHE A 288 -9.20 17.51 -4.29
N VAL A 289 -8.65 18.55 -3.68
CA VAL A 289 -8.94 18.94 -2.29
C VAL A 289 -10.46 19.02 -2.07
N GLY A 290 -10.94 18.33 -1.04
CA GLY A 290 -12.36 18.18 -0.70
C GLY A 290 -13.09 17.07 -1.47
N GLY A 291 -12.41 16.39 -2.39
CA GLY A 291 -12.92 15.23 -3.12
C GLY A 291 -13.18 14.02 -2.23
N ALA A 292 -13.84 13.01 -2.78
CA ALA A 292 -14.08 11.75 -2.08
C ALA A 292 -12.77 10.95 -1.95
N ALA A 293 -12.43 10.50 -0.74
CA ALA A 293 -11.31 9.59 -0.54
C ALA A 293 -11.53 8.27 -1.32
N PRO A 294 -10.45 7.60 -1.75
CA PRO A 294 -10.55 6.38 -2.53
C PRO A 294 -11.16 5.25 -1.69
N SER A 295 -11.80 4.31 -2.37
CA SER A 295 -12.29 3.09 -1.73
C SER A 295 -11.12 2.13 -1.43
N GLN A 296 -11.31 1.24 -0.46
CA GLN A 296 -10.41 0.11 -0.23
C GLN A 296 -10.39 -0.86 -1.42
N VAL A 297 -9.30 -1.60 -1.57
CA VAL A 297 -9.10 -2.60 -2.63
C VAL A 297 -8.93 -3.97 -2.00
N SER A 298 -9.63 -4.96 -2.55
CA SER A 298 -9.44 -6.35 -2.17
C SER A 298 -8.17 -6.90 -2.82
N VAL A 299 -7.31 -7.50 -2.00
CA VAL A 299 -6.05 -8.13 -2.41
C VAL A 299 -6.14 -9.61 -2.07
N GLY A 300 -5.86 -10.47 -3.05
CA GLY A 300 -5.74 -11.91 -2.85
C GLY A 300 -4.37 -12.29 -2.32
N LEU A 301 -4.31 -13.42 -1.61
CA LEU A 301 -3.08 -14.05 -1.15
C LEU A 301 -3.01 -15.45 -1.77
N ASP A 302 -1.92 -15.70 -2.50
CA ASP A 302 -1.62 -16.99 -3.10
C ASP A 302 -0.73 -17.81 -2.16
N LYS A 303 -0.92 -19.12 -2.19
CA LYS A 303 -0.09 -20.07 -1.45
C LYS A 303 0.48 -21.13 -2.37
N ASN A 304 1.78 -21.36 -2.21
CA ASN A 304 2.46 -22.55 -2.70
C ASN A 304 2.87 -23.44 -1.51
N GLY A 305 3.12 -24.73 -1.79
CA GLY A 305 3.36 -25.74 -0.77
C GLY A 305 2.07 -26.38 -0.25
N VAL A 306 2.20 -27.49 0.47
CA VAL A 306 1.07 -28.24 1.04
C VAL A 306 0.99 -28.14 2.56
N ASP A 307 2.01 -27.57 3.19
CA ASP A 307 2.08 -27.49 4.63
C ASP A 307 1.15 -26.40 5.20
N GLY A 308 0.79 -26.51 6.47
CA GLY A 308 -0.02 -25.50 7.15
C GLY A 308 0.81 -24.24 7.38
N THR A 309 0.16 -23.07 7.43
CA THR A 309 0.88 -21.86 7.84
C THR A 309 0.07 -20.84 8.63
N TYR A 310 0.70 -20.21 9.62
CA TYR A 310 0.26 -18.97 10.25
C TYR A 310 1.02 -17.79 9.66
N PHE A 311 0.32 -16.68 9.50
CA PHE A 311 0.91 -15.43 9.04
C PHE A 311 0.37 -14.25 9.86
N GLN A 312 1.14 -13.18 9.88
CA GLN A 312 0.75 -11.89 10.44
C GLN A 312 0.61 -10.87 9.32
N VAL A 313 -0.41 -10.01 9.44
CA VAL A 313 -0.61 -8.89 8.53
C VAL A 313 -0.50 -7.58 9.29
N THR A 314 0.47 -6.75 8.92
CA THR A 314 0.73 -5.47 9.57
C THR A 314 0.57 -4.33 8.57
N ALA A 315 -0.14 -3.27 8.96
CA ALA A 315 -0.22 -2.04 8.18
C ALA A 315 0.72 -0.97 8.75
N THR A 316 1.40 -0.23 7.88
CA THR A 316 2.34 0.84 8.22
C THR A 316 2.06 2.10 7.41
N GLY A 317 2.53 3.25 7.89
CA GLY A 317 2.23 4.55 7.28
C GLY A 317 0.75 4.90 7.41
N ALA A 318 0.13 5.39 6.34
CA ALA A 318 -1.30 5.68 6.31
C ALA A 318 -2.17 4.45 5.98
N ALA A 319 -1.58 3.27 5.75
CA ALA A 319 -2.33 2.09 5.36
C ALA A 319 -3.21 1.52 6.49
N PHE A 320 -4.27 0.82 6.09
CA PHE A 320 -5.07 -0.05 6.95
C PHE A 320 -5.38 -1.38 6.24
N THR A 321 -5.75 -2.39 7.03
CA THR A 321 -6.16 -3.72 6.55
C THR A 321 -7.23 -4.33 7.46
N ASN A 322 -8.05 -5.22 6.94
CA ASN A 322 -9.02 -6.00 7.71
C ASN A 322 -8.61 -7.49 7.92
N ALA A 323 -7.40 -7.88 7.49
CA ALA A 323 -6.96 -9.28 7.53
C ALA A 323 -6.91 -9.87 8.96
N GLY A 324 -6.65 -9.02 9.96
CA GLY A 324 -6.41 -9.41 11.35
C GLY A 324 -5.15 -10.27 11.53
N GLU A 325 -4.67 -10.36 12.77
CA GLU A 325 -3.51 -11.18 13.12
C GLU A 325 -3.96 -12.61 13.49
N TYR A 326 -3.36 -13.64 12.87
CA TYR A 326 -3.70 -15.06 13.07
C TYR A 326 -5.15 -15.46 12.81
N SER A 327 -6.02 -14.56 12.37
CA SER A 327 -7.47 -14.80 12.21
C SER A 327 -7.81 -15.88 11.19
N LYS A 328 -6.86 -16.21 10.31
CA LYS A 328 -7.07 -17.12 9.18
C LYS A 328 -5.78 -17.92 8.86
N PRO A 329 -5.34 -18.86 9.72
CA PRO A 329 -4.29 -19.79 9.34
C PRO A 329 -4.68 -20.53 8.07
N VAL A 330 -3.67 -20.93 7.30
CA VAL A 330 -3.90 -21.72 6.09
C VAL A 330 -3.82 -23.20 6.43
N PRO A 331 -4.90 -23.98 6.23
CA PRO A 331 -4.90 -25.40 6.52
C PRO A 331 -3.90 -26.19 5.67
N MET A 332 -3.40 -27.29 6.24
CA MET A 332 -2.62 -28.28 5.51
C MET A 332 -3.41 -28.83 4.31
N GLY A 333 -2.71 -29.16 3.23
CA GLY A 333 -3.28 -29.73 2.01
C GLY A 333 -4.08 -28.75 1.14
N SER A 334 -4.09 -27.46 1.48
CA SER A 334 -4.65 -26.41 0.63
C SER A 334 -3.79 -26.28 -0.63
N LEU A 335 -4.37 -26.55 -1.80
CA LEU A 335 -3.67 -26.52 -3.10
C LEU A 335 -3.55 -25.09 -3.65
N ALA A 336 -2.62 -24.92 -4.61
CA ALA A 336 -2.28 -23.63 -5.24
C ALA A 336 -3.49 -22.87 -5.82
N GLY A 337 -3.56 -21.58 -5.49
CA GLY A 337 -4.58 -20.61 -5.87
C GLY A 337 -4.78 -19.56 -4.76
N ALA A 338 -5.54 -18.49 -5.04
CA ALA A 338 -5.89 -17.50 -4.02
C ALA A 338 -6.70 -18.18 -2.92
N PHE A 339 -6.09 -18.41 -1.76
CA PHE A 339 -6.72 -19.12 -0.66
C PHE A 339 -7.47 -18.17 0.28
N ASP A 340 -7.08 -16.89 0.27
CA ASP A 340 -7.73 -15.83 1.02
C ASP A 340 -7.66 -14.50 0.28
N SER A 341 -8.48 -13.56 0.74
CA SER A 341 -8.42 -12.16 0.33
C SER A 341 -8.72 -11.27 1.52
N PHE A 342 -8.11 -10.09 1.53
CA PHE A 342 -8.33 -9.06 2.52
C PHE A 342 -8.36 -7.69 1.86
N ASP A 343 -9.04 -6.74 2.49
CA ASP A 343 -9.14 -5.38 2.00
C ASP A 343 -8.02 -4.54 2.57
N VAL A 344 -7.42 -3.72 1.71
CA VAL A 344 -6.39 -2.74 2.06
C VAL A 344 -6.79 -1.36 1.55
N GLY A 345 -6.35 -0.31 2.25
CA GLY A 345 -6.61 1.06 1.85
C GLY A 345 -5.75 2.05 2.61
N LEU A 346 -5.98 3.35 2.37
CA LEU A 346 -5.27 4.45 3.05
C LEU A 346 -6.26 5.27 3.89
N ASN A 347 -5.88 5.56 5.14
CA ASN A 347 -6.53 6.54 5.99
C ASN A 347 -6.11 7.95 5.56
N ALA A 348 -6.66 8.43 4.45
CA ALA A 348 -6.33 9.72 3.86
C ALA A 348 -7.40 10.79 4.17
N SER A 349 -6.97 12.00 4.53
CA SER A 349 -7.84 13.18 4.58
C SER A 349 -7.74 13.96 3.29
N THR A 350 -8.87 14.21 2.62
CA THR A 350 -8.87 15.03 1.39
C THR A 350 -8.97 16.53 1.67
N ALA A 351 -8.89 16.96 2.94
CA ALA A 351 -9.08 18.37 3.32
C ALA A 351 -7.90 19.28 2.93
N ALA A 352 -6.74 18.72 2.62
CA ALA A 352 -5.56 19.44 2.18
C ALA A 352 -4.82 18.62 1.12
N ALA A 353 -4.13 19.32 0.21
CA ALA A 353 -3.33 18.67 -0.80
C ALA A 353 -2.10 17.97 -0.19
N GLY A 354 -1.69 16.87 -0.80
CA GLY A 354 -0.56 16.06 -0.38
C GLY A 354 -0.65 14.62 -0.85
N SER A 355 0.45 13.90 -0.69
CA SER A 355 0.55 12.48 -1.02
C SER A 355 0.42 11.62 0.24
N TYR A 356 -0.35 10.55 0.13
CA TYR A 356 -0.55 9.55 1.16
C TYR A 356 0.06 8.24 0.71
N THR A 357 0.95 7.69 1.52
CA THR A 357 1.55 6.38 1.28
C THR A 357 1.46 5.50 2.52
N GLY A 358 1.48 4.20 2.27
CA GLY A 358 1.51 3.19 3.32
C GLY A 358 1.72 1.82 2.73
N SER A 359 2.06 0.87 3.59
CA SER A 359 2.31 -0.51 3.17
C SER A 359 1.58 -1.47 4.07
N VAL A 360 1.00 -2.52 3.47
CA VAL A 360 0.50 -3.69 4.16
C VAL A 360 1.48 -4.83 3.93
N ILE A 361 1.97 -5.40 5.02
CA ILE A 361 3.01 -6.43 5.04
C ILE A 361 2.37 -7.73 5.51
N VAL A 362 2.53 -8.80 4.74
CA VAL A 362 2.18 -10.17 5.12
C VAL A 362 3.49 -10.90 5.43
N ASP A 363 3.58 -11.46 6.62
CA ASP A 363 4.77 -12.15 7.14
C ASP A 363 4.39 -13.58 7.54
N ASN A 364 5.06 -14.57 6.98
CA ASN A 364 4.86 -15.97 7.33
C ASN A 364 5.62 -16.30 8.61
N LEU A 365 4.97 -17.01 9.55
CA LEU A 365 5.50 -17.13 10.91
C LEU A 365 5.98 -18.54 11.26
N ASP A 366 5.68 -19.58 10.48
CA ASP A 366 6.02 -20.96 10.86
C ASP A 366 7.53 -21.17 11.00
N VAL A 367 7.95 -21.46 12.21
CA VAL A 367 9.37 -21.52 12.60
C VAL A 367 10.07 -22.69 11.90
N THR A 368 10.87 -22.36 10.89
CA THR A 368 11.57 -23.31 10.01
C THR A 368 13.06 -22.97 9.90
N THR A 369 13.92 -23.98 9.76
CA THR A 369 15.38 -23.80 9.58
C THR A 369 15.96 -24.64 8.45
N ALA A 370 15.19 -25.57 7.88
CA ALA A 370 15.66 -26.50 6.85
C ALA A 370 14.86 -26.42 5.54
N GLY A 371 13.83 -25.57 5.44
CA GLY A 371 13.03 -25.38 4.23
C GLY A 371 13.78 -24.74 3.06
N GLY A 372 14.90 -24.05 3.33
CA GLY A 372 15.61 -23.19 2.37
C GLY A 372 15.17 -21.73 2.49
N ALA A 373 15.88 -20.82 1.82
CA ALA A 373 15.44 -19.42 1.71
C ALA A 373 14.12 -19.36 0.92
N GLY A 374 13.17 -18.54 1.37
CA GLY A 374 11.90 -18.35 0.66
C GLY A 374 10.74 -19.23 1.08
N ARG A 375 10.78 -19.83 2.29
CA ARG A 375 9.71 -20.70 2.79
C ARG A 375 9.51 -20.58 4.30
N GLY A 376 8.27 -20.76 4.77
CA GLY A 376 7.88 -20.57 6.17
C GLY A 376 8.38 -19.22 6.71
N ALA A 377 8.81 -19.16 7.97
CA ALA A 377 9.43 -17.96 8.56
C ALA A 377 10.76 -17.50 7.93
N ASN A 378 11.31 -18.23 6.94
CA ASN A 378 12.44 -17.76 6.14
C ASN A 378 12.00 -17.27 4.75
N ASP A 379 10.69 -17.16 4.50
CA ASP A 379 10.22 -16.38 3.37
C ASP A 379 10.41 -14.88 3.65
N GLY A 380 10.71 -14.15 2.58
CA GLY A 380 10.77 -12.71 2.66
C GLY A 380 9.35 -12.14 2.68
N ASN A 381 9.16 -11.08 3.46
CA ASN A 381 7.84 -10.48 3.65
C ASN A 381 7.21 -10.06 2.30
N ASP A 382 5.91 -10.28 2.21
CA ASP A 382 5.08 -9.89 1.09
C ASP A 382 4.48 -8.51 1.33
N VAL A 383 4.56 -7.62 0.34
CA VAL A 383 4.23 -6.20 0.55
C VAL A 383 3.23 -5.69 -0.48
N VAL A 384 2.18 -5.06 0.00
CA VAL A 384 1.30 -4.21 -0.82
C VAL A 384 1.62 -2.75 -0.51
N ASN A 385 2.20 -2.04 -1.46
CA ASN A 385 2.40 -0.60 -1.33
C ASN A 385 1.20 0.14 -1.88
N LEU A 386 0.72 1.14 -1.15
CA LEU A 386 -0.42 1.96 -1.50
C LEU A 386 0.01 3.41 -1.66
N ALA A 387 -0.45 4.05 -2.72
CA ALA A 387 -0.29 5.47 -2.95
C ALA A 387 -1.64 6.12 -3.29
N PHE A 388 -1.82 7.37 -2.87
CA PHE A 388 -2.98 8.19 -3.18
C PHE A 388 -2.62 9.66 -3.05
N ASP A 389 -3.03 10.47 -4.02
CA ASP A 389 -2.72 11.90 -4.03
C ASP A 389 -3.98 12.76 -3.93
N VAL A 390 -3.87 13.83 -3.12
CA VAL A 390 -4.85 14.90 -3.07
C VAL A 390 -4.21 16.13 -3.69
N VAL A 391 -4.75 16.64 -4.78
CA VAL A 391 -4.16 17.73 -5.57
C VAL A 391 -4.99 18.99 -5.48
N ASN A 392 -4.35 20.14 -5.63
CA ASN A 392 -5.04 21.40 -5.90
C ASN A 392 -5.30 21.56 -7.41
N HIS A 393 -6.20 22.47 -7.80
CA HIS A 393 -6.37 22.82 -9.21
C HIS A 393 -5.08 23.41 -9.81
N ALA A 394 -4.83 23.08 -11.07
CA ALA A 394 -3.75 23.62 -11.88
C ALA A 394 -3.98 25.11 -12.13
N VAL A 395 -2.90 25.86 -12.35
CA VAL A 395 -2.97 27.29 -12.64
C VAL A 395 -2.12 27.58 -13.86
N ALA A 396 -2.73 28.05 -14.94
CA ALA A 396 -2.01 28.39 -16.16
C ALA A 396 -1.36 29.78 -16.07
N SER A 397 -0.17 29.95 -16.62
CA SER A 397 0.55 31.23 -16.69
C SER A 397 1.42 31.33 -17.94
N PHE A 398 1.59 32.52 -18.51
CA PHE A 398 2.58 32.75 -19.57
C PHE A 398 4.03 32.83 -19.06
N THR A 399 4.23 32.90 -17.75
CA THR A 399 5.54 32.99 -17.08
C THR A 399 5.63 32.02 -15.90
N ASP A 400 6.83 31.52 -15.61
CA ASP A 400 7.09 30.54 -14.55
C ASP A 400 7.13 31.16 -13.14
N ASP A 401 7.62 32.39 -13.00
CA ASP A 401 7.90 33.04 -11.71
C ASP A 401 6.74 33.88 -11.15
N VAL A 402 5.98 34.54 -12.04
CA VAL A 402 4.84 35.40 -11.72
C VAL A 402 3.60 34.91 -12.46
N LEU A 403 2.43 34.98 -11.81
CA LEU A 403 1.17 34.60 -12.44
C LEU A 403 0.78 35.64 -13.50
N THR A 404 0.89 35.26 -14.78
CA THR A 404 0.57 36.10 -15.93
C THR A 404 -0.52 35.43 -16.76
N THR A 405 -1.78 35.85 -16.55
CA THR A 405 -2.94 35.27 -17.26
C THR A 405 -3.30 35.98 -18.57
N SER A 406 -2.65 37.12 -18.83
CA SER A 406 -2.83 37.89 -20.04
C SER A 406 -1.51 38.48 -20.52
N LEU A 407 -1.27 38.42 -21.81
CA LEU A 407 -0.04 38.93 -22.43
C LEU A 407 -0.41 39.72 -23.70
N THR A 408 0.30 40.82 -23.94
CA THR A 408 0.24 41.57 -25.20
C THR A 408 1.60 41.56 -25.84
N ILE A 409 1.68 41.08 -27.09
CA ILE A 409 2.87 41.15 -27.93
C ILE A 409 2.56 42.10 -29.08
N ASP A 410 3.45 43.05 -29.29
CA ASP A 410 3.37 44.00 -30.40
C ASP A 410 4.57 43.80 -31.31
N PHE A 411 4.32 43.33 -32.53
CA PHE A 411 5.33 43.17 -33.57
C PHE A 411 5.78 44.52 -34.16
N GLY A 412 5.08 45.61 -33.82
CA GLY A 412 5.36 46.96 -34.28
C GLY A 412 5.04 47.15 -35.77
N GLN A 413 5.68 48.16 -36.36
CA GLN A 413 5.56 48.45 -37.79
C GLN A 413 6.54 47.63 -38.61
N VAL A 414 6.02 46.87 -39.57
CA VAL A 414 6.79 45.99 -40.44
C VAL A 414 6.46 46.26 -41.90
N THR A 415 7.45 46.18 -42.79
CA THR A 415 7.22 46.39 -44.21
C THR A 415 6.57 45.17 -44.84
N ILE A 416 5.65 45.38 -45.79
CA ILE A 416 5.07 44.29 -46.57
C ILE A 416 6.16 43.44 -47.24
N GLY A 417 6.00 42.11 -47.18
CA GLY A 417 6.96 41.16 -47.76
C GLY A 417 8.17 40.85 -46.89
N SER A 418 8.22 41.31 -45.63
CA SER A 418 9.24 40.91 -44.63
C SER A 418 9.24 39.43 -44.26
N GLY A 419 8.25 38.66 -44.74
CA GLY A 419 8.10 37.23 -44.49
C GLY A 419 7.18 36.96 -43.31
N THR A 420 7.40 35.84 -42.64
CA THR A 420 6.66 35.48 -41.44
C THR A 420 7.51 35.82 -40.22
N LEU A 421 6.97 36.60 -39.29
CA LEU A 421 7.62 36.88 -38.01
C LEU A 421 7.07 35.89 -36.97
N ALA A 422 7.93 35.46 -36.05
CA ALA A 422 7.58 34.55 -34.97
C ALA A 422 8.17 35.07 -33.65
N GLU A 423 7.40 34.99 -32.57
CA GLU A 423 7.83 35.23 -31.20
C GLU A 423 7.58 33.95 -30.38
N GLU A 424 8.64 33.41 -29.78
CA GLU A 424 8.57 32.20 -28.94
C GLU A 424 7.96 32.56 -27.58
N LEU A 425 6.90 31.85 -27.21
CA LEU A 425 6.17 32.01 -25.95
C LEU A 425 6.05 30.67 -25.23
N SER A 426 5.62 30.71 -23.97
CA SER A 426 5.40 29.50 -23.17
C SER A 426 4.12 29.60 -22.36
N ILE A 427 3.49 28.46 -22.10
CA ILE A 427 2.42 28.29 -21.11
C ILE A 427 2.91 27.32 -20.06
N PHE A 428 2.94 27.76 -18.80
CA PHE A 428 3.35 26.99 -17.65
C PHE A 428 2.14 26.56 -16.83
N ASN A 429 2.24 25.36 -16.24
CA ASN A 429 1.50 25.06 -15.02
C ASN A 429 2.25 25.72 -13.86
N PHE A 430 1.73 26.83 -13.37
CA PHE A 430 2.41 27.80 -12.51
C PHE A 430 2.89 27.18 -11.18
N ASP A 431 4.18 27.34 -10.88
CA ASP A 431 4.82 26.94 -9.62
C ASP A 431 5.52 28.10 -8.88
N GLY A 432 5.36 29.33 -9.39
CA GLY A 432 5.92 30.55 -8.81
C GLY A 432 5.28 31.00 -7.49
N THR A 433 5.57 32.23 -7.09
CA THR A 433 5.11 32.72 -5.77
C THR A 433 3.59 32.84 -5.71
N GLY A 434 2.96 32.11 -4.78
CA GLY A 434 1.51 32.08 -4.62
C GLY A 434 0.82 30.99 -5.43
N ALA A 435 1.59 30.14 -6.13
CA ALA A 435 1.06 28.93 -6.74
C ALA A 435 0.43 27.99 -5.69
N PRO A 436 -0.61 27.24 -6.07
CA PRO A 436 -1.12 26.17 -5.22
C PRO A 436 -0.03 25.12 -5.01
N ALA A 437 0.12 24.61 -3.78
CA ALA A 437 1.05 23.52 -3.53
C ALA A 437 0.47 22.20 -4.08
N PHE A 438 1.30 21.38 -4.72
CA PHE A 438 0.92 20.05 -5.18
C PHE A 438 -0.31 20.10 -6.10
N ALA A 439 -0.17 20.87 -7.18
CA ALA A 439 -1.22 21.09 -8.15
C ALA A 439 -1.37 19.88 -9.08
N ALA A 440 -2.58 19.74 -9.60
CA ALA A 440 -2.94 18.81 -10.64
C ALA A 440 -2.22 19.16 -11.95
N ASP A 441 -2.21 18.22 -12.89
CA ASP A 441 -1.62 18.48 -14.21
C ASP A 441 -2.53 19.43 -15.01
N LEU A 442 -1.94 20.27 -15.85
CA LEU A 442 -2.65 21.24 -16.69
C LEU A 442 -2.85 20.67 -18.10
N ASP A 443 -4.06 20.83 -18.63
CA ASP A 443 -4.44 20.44 -19.97
C ASP A 443 -4.74 21.69 -20.83
N ILE A 444 -4.14 21.76 -22.01
CA ILE A 444 -4.39 22.77 -23.04
C ILE A 444 -5.42 22.17 -24.01
N ASP A 445 -6.66 22.66 -23.96
CA ASP A 445 -7.78 22.06 -24.69
C ASP A 445 -7.89 22.57 -26.11
N SER A 446 -7.92 23.90 -26.27
CA SER A 446 -8.19 24.54 -27.54
C SER A 446 -7.80 26.02 -27.56
N VAL A 447 -7.71 26.59 -28.75
CA VAL A 447 -7.44 28.01 -28.96
C VAL A 447 -8.56 28.60 -29.81
N ALA A 448 -9.14 29.70 -29.33
CA ALA A 448 -10.10 30.52 -30.07
C ALA A 448 -9.46 31.86 -30.43
N ILE A 449 -9.72 32.35 -31.66
CA ILE A 449 -9.18 33.62 -32.17
C ILE A 449 -10.32 34.57 -32.53
N VAL A 450 -10.15 35.85 -32.16
CA VAL A 450 -11.01 36.97 -32.58
C VAL A 450 -10.11 38.11 -33.06
N GLY A 451 -10.32 38.61 -34.28
CA GLY A 451 -9.54 39.72 -34.82
C GLY A 451 -9.51 39.82 -36.34
N ASP A 452 -8.53 40.57 -36.83
CA ASP A 452 -8.40 41.00 -38.23
C ASP A 452 -7.80 39.94 -39.18
N GLY A 453 -7.42 38.76 -38.67
CA GLY A 453 -6.69 37.73 -39.42
C GLY A 453 -5.18 38.02 -39.49
N GLY A 454 -4.42 37.27 -40.29
CA GLY A 454 -2.97 37.50 -40.48
C GLY A 454 -2.06 37.15 -39.30
N MET A 455 -2.60 36.69 -38.17
CA MET A 455 -1.82 36.16 -37.04
C MET A 455 -2.32 34.78 -36.63
N SER A 456 -1.41 33.92 -36.16
CA SER A 456 -1.72 32.55 -35.71
C SER A 456 -0.80 32.09 -34.58
N LEU A 457 -1.15 31.01 -33.90
CA LEU A 457 -0.28 30.34 -32.93
C LEU A 457 0.06 28.93 -33.45
N ASP A 458 1.30 28.48 -33.28
CA ASP A 458 1.67 27.06 -33.41
C ASP A 458 1.49 26.32 -32.07
N LEU A 459 0.26 26.37 -31.55
CA LEU A 459 -0.11 25.72 -30.31
C LEU A 459 -1.13 24.63 -30.59
N SER A 460 -0.80 23.40 -30.17
CA SER A 460 -1.68 22.24 -30.29
C SER A 460 -2.17 21.79 -28.91
N PRO A 461 -3.36 21.15 -28.83
CA PRO A 461 -3.85 20.60 -27.58
C PRO A 461 -2.81 19.66 -26.95
N THR A 462 -2.52 19.87 -25.68
CA THR A 462 -1.45 19.19 -24.94
C THR A 462 -1.98 18.84 -23.56
N PHE A 463 -1.84 17.59 -23.15
CA PHE A 463 -2.39 17.08 -21.88
C PHE A 463 -1.26 16.69 -20.92
N GLY A 464 -1.50 16.80 -19.62
CA GLY A 464 -0.58 16.32 -18.58
C GLY A 464 0.63 17.22 -18.37
N VAL A 465 0.47 18.55 -18.45
CA VAL A 465 1.57 19.49 -18.14
C VAL A 465 1.74 19.56 -16.63
N GLU A 466 2.75 18.86 -16.12
CA GLU A 466 3.10 18.81 -14.69
C GLU A 466 3.35 20.21 -14.10
N GLN A 467 3.09 20.38 -12.80
CA GLN A 467 3.39 21.65 -12.12
C GLN A 467 4.86 22.06 -12.27
N GLY A 468 5.10 23.30 -12.68
CA GLY A 468 6.41 23.89 -12.99
C GLY A 468 6.91 23.58 -14.41
N ALA A 469 6.26 22.68 -15.15
CA ALA A 469 6.56 22.44 -16.55
C ALA A 469 5.85 23.47 -17.45
N GLY A 470 6.40 23.65 -18.65
CA GLY A 470 5.85 24.56 -19.66
C GLY A 470 5.82 23.97 -21.06
N VAL A 471 4.87 24.44 -21.86
CA VAL A 471 4.72 24.13 -23.28
C VAL A 471 5.14 25.37 -24.07
N VAL A 472 6.14 25.21 -24.92
CA VAL A 472 6.64 26.26 -25.81
C VAL A 472 5.82 26.28 -27.10
N PHE A 473 5.50 27.47 -27.60
CA PHE A 473 4.78 27.68 -28.87
C PHE A 473 5.16 29.03 -29.50
N ASP A 474 5.00 29.16 -30.80
CA ASP A 474 5.27 30.42 -31.50
C ASP A 474 4.00 31.22 -31.76
N ALA A 475 4.05 32.52 -31.49
CA ALA A 475 3.10 33.51 -31.99
C ALA A 475 3.59 34.04 -33.34
N ILE A 476 2.76 33.90 -34.37
CA ILE A 476 3.14 34.10 -35.77
C ILE A 476 2.39 35.28 -36.37
N PHE A 477 3.10 36.17 -37.08
CA PHE A 477 2.54 37.29 -37.83
C PHE A 477 2.89 37.19 -39.33
N ASP A 478 1.88 37.10 -40.17
CA ASP A 478 1.99 37.10 -41.63
C ASP A 478 1.97 38.53 -42.18
N THR A 479 3.09 38.97 -42.73
CA THR A 479 3.25 40.32 -43.29
C THR A 479 2.87 40.41 -44.77
N SER A 480 2.05 39.48 -45.29
CA SER A 480 1.67 39.42 -46.71
C SER A 480 0.64 40.47 -47.13
N SER A 481 -0.07 41.07 -46.17
CA SER A 481 -1.17 42.00 -46.41
C SER A 481 -0.95 43.31 -45.64
N LEU A 482 -1.20 44.46 -46.29
CA LEU A 482 -1.10 45.78 -45.64
C LEU A 482 -2.23 45.98 -44.62
N GLY A 483 -1.94 46.69 -43.53
CA GLY A 483 -2.93 47.12 -42.56
C GLY A 483 -2.45 47.03 -41.11
N GLU A 484 -3.25 47.57 -40.20
CA GLU A 484 -3.16 47.29 -38.77
C GLU A 484 -3.86 45.96 -38.48
N PHE A 485 -3.22 45.12 -37.68
CA PHE A 485 -3.73 43.82 -37.27
C PHE A 485 -3.79 43.76 -35.75
N ALA A 486 -4.97 43.43 -35.22
CA ALA A 486 -5.14 43.09 -33.82
C ALA A 486 -5.89 41.77 -33.70
N ASN A 487 -5.26 40.77 -33.08
CA ASN A 487 -5.89 39.48 -32.79
C ASN A 487 -5.80 39.16 -31.31
N THR A 488 -6.92 38.76 -30.72
CA THR A 488 -6.97 38.20 -29.36
C THR A 488 -7.20 36.70 -29.44
N PHE A 489 -6.26 35.96 -28.87
CA PHE A 489 -6.32 34.51 -28.70
C PHE A 489 -6.79 34.20 -27.28
N THR A 490 -7.91 33.50 -27.17
CA THR A 490 -8.35 32.88 -25.92
C THR A 490 -7.91 31.42 -25.95
N ILE A 491 -7.00 31.08 -25.06
CA ILE A 491 -6.50 29.71 -24.90
C ILE A 491 -7.35 29.09 -23.80
N HIS A 492 -8.09 28.02 -24.12
CA HIS A 492 -8.92 27.29 -23.19
C HIS A 492 -8.11 26.15 -22.58
N LEU A 493 -8.14 26.07 -21.25
CA LEU A 493 -7.40 25.08 -20.48
C LEU A 493 -8.33 24.42 -19.46
N SER A 494 -7.92 23.25 -19.01
CA SER A 494 -8.55 22.51 -17.93
C SER A 494 -7.50 21.95 -16.98
N ASP A 495 -7.93 21.54 -15.79
CA ASP A 495 -7.15 20.58 -15.00
C ASP A 495 -7.17 19.20 -15.68
N GLU A 496 -6.31 18.28 -15.24
CA GLU A 496 -6.47 16.85 -15.53
C GLU A 496 -7.91 16.36 -15.32
N ASP A 497 -8.31 15.36 -16.10
CA ASP A 497 -9.64 14.74 -16.19
C ASP A 497 -10.10 13.99 -14.90
N LEU A 498 -10.00 14.65 -13.74
CA LEU A 498 -10.49 14.20 -12.45
C LEU A 498 -11.90 14.75 -12.19
N VAL A 499 -12.64 14.05 -11.32
CA VAL A 499 -13.96 14.52 -10.89
C VAL A 499 -13.83 15.84 -10.14
N GLY A 500 -14.43 16.90 -10.69
CA GLY A 500 -14.34 18.25 -10.14
C GLY A 500 -13.39 19.18 -10.91
N ALA A 501 -12.82 18.75 -12.04
CA ALA A 501 -11.97 19.56 -12.89
C ALA A 501 -12.61 20.90 -13.26
N GLN A 502 -11.79 21.95 -13.29
CA GLN A 502 -12.17 23.32 -13.59
C GLN A 502 -11.62 23.74 -14.94
N LEU A 503 -12.35 24.63 -15.60
CA LEU A 503 -11.90 25.28 -16.83
C LEU A 503 -11.26 26.62 -16.49
N SER A 504 -10.19 26.96 -17.19
CA SER A 504 -9.53 28.26 -17.12
C SER A 504 -9.21 28.78 -18.53
N THR A 505 -8.79 30.04 -18.61
CA THR A 505 -8.43 30.67 -19.88
C THR A 505 -7.24 31.59 -19.73
N LEU A 506 -6.37 31.60 -20.73
CA LEU A 506 -5.34 32.62 -20.93
C LEU A 506 -5.72 33.53 -22.11
N SER A 507 -5.35 34.81 -22.03
CA SER A 507 -5.63 35.80 -23.07
C SER A 507 -4.35 36.37 -23.66
N LEU A 508 -4.07 36.08 -24.93
CA LEU A 508 -2.92 36.63 -25.66
C LEU A 508 -3.41 37.61 -26.72
N THR A 509 -2.99 38.87 -26.64
CA THR A 509 -3.25 39.88 -27.67
C THR A 509 -2.01 40.08 -28.52
N LEU A 510 -2.14 39.89 -29.83
CA LEU A 510 -1.10 40.18 -30.81
C LEU A 510 -1.47 41.45 -31.57
N LEU A 511 -0.53 42.38 -31.65
CA LEU A 511 -0.64 43.65 -32.39
C LEU A 511 0.48 43.73 -33.42
N GLY A 512 0.21 44.42 -34.52
CA GLY A 512 1.22 44.71 -35.54
C GLY A 512 0.63 45.54 -36.67
N GLU A 513 1.48 46.26 -37.38
CA GLU A 513 1.07 47.06 -38.53
C GLU A 513 1.98 46.73 -39.71
N VAL A 514 1.39 46.27 -40.81
CA VAL A 514 2.09 46.07 -42.07
C VAL A 514 1.95 47.33 -42.93
N ILE A 515 3.05 48.07 -43.06
CA ILE A 515 3.13 49.28 -43.86
C ILE A 515 3.69 48.98 -45.25
N ALA A 516 3.37 49.86 -46.21
CA ALA A 516 3.99 49.78 -47.52
C ALA A 516 5.51 49.93 -47.37
N ALA A 517 6.27 49.16 -48.15
CA ALA A 517 7.70 49.39 -48.26
C ALA A 517 7.93 50.85 -48.67
N PRO A 518 8.86 51.58 -48.04
CA PRO A 518 9.17 52.94 -48.46
C PRO A 518 9.61 52.90 -49.92
N GLY A 519 8.86 53.60 -50.79
CA GLY A 519 9.22 53.75 -52.19
C GLY A 519 10.59 54.43 -52.30
N LEU A 520 11.46 53.94 -53.17
CA LEU A 520 12.73 54.59 -53.47
C LEU A 520 12.45 55.91 -54.19
N ALA A 521 12.99 57.03 -53.68
CA ALA A 521 12.82 58.32 -54.32
C ALA A 521 13.55 58.33 -55.68
N GLY A 522 12.80 58.26 -56.77
CA GLY A 522 13.34 58.11 -58.13
C GLY A 522 13.00 56.78 -58.81
N ASP A 523 12.41 55.83 -58.09
CA ASP A 523 11.80 54.60 -58.65
C ASP A 523 10.41 54.96 -59.16
N TYR A 524 10.34 55.28 -60.45
CA TYR A 524 9.15 55.81 -61.09
C TYR A 524 8.29 54.72 -61.72
N ASN A 525 8.87 53.56 -62.02
CA ASN A 525 8.13 52.42 -62.54
C ASN A 525 7.64 51.46 -61.43
N GLY A 526 8.09 51.67 -60.18
CA GLY A 526 7.70 50.92 -58.99
C GLY A 526 8.27 49.51 -58.92
N ASP A 527 9.37 49.23 -59.61
CA ASP A 527 9.97 47.89 -59.68
C ASP A 527 10.99 47.60 -58.58
N GLY A 528 11.19 48.55 -57.66
CA GLY A 528 12.08 48.44 -56.51
C GLY A 528 13.55 48.72 -56.85
N ARG A 529 13.85 49.22 -58.05
CA ARG A 529 15.17 49.68 -58.48
C ARG A 529 15.06 51.09 -59.03
N ILE A 530 16.15 51.83 -58.96
CA ILE A 530 16.29 53.11 -59.67
C ILE A 530 17.27 52.89 -60.80
N ASP A 531 16.76 52.64 -61.99
CA ASP A 531 17.56 52.39 -63.18
C ASP A 531 17.09 53.16 -64.42
N ALA A 532 17.59 52.77 -65.59
CA ALA A 532 17.28 53.46 -66.83
C ALA A 532 15.81 53.33 -67.23
N ALA A 533 15.09 52.32 -66.73
CA ALA A 533 13.66 52.17 -66.94
C ALA A 533 12.88 53.31 -66.26
N ASP A 534 13.27 53.72 -65.04
CA ASP A 534 12.64 54.84 -64.33
C ASP A 534 12.82 56.17 -65.05
N TYR A 535 13.99 56.38 -65.66
CA TYR A 535 14.24 57.54 -66.49
C TYR A 535 13.25 57.63 -67.66
N THR A 536 12.92 56.49 -68.26
CA THR A 536 11.93 56.47 -69.35
C THR A 536 10.54 56.84 -68.86
N VAL A 537 10.16 56.40 -67.66
CA VAL A 537 8.88 56.78 -67.04
C VAL A 537 8.82 58.28 -66.72
N TRP A 538 9.89 58.86 -66.20
CA TRP A 538 10.00 60.31 -65.99
C TRP A 538 9.96 61.11 -67.29
N ARG A 539 10.81 60.75 -68.25
CA ARG A 539 10.94 61.44 -69.54
C ARG A 539 9.62 61.44 -70.30
N ASP A 540 8.88 60.34 -70.25
CA ASP A 540 7.61 60.17 -70.96
C ASP A 540 6.43 60.83 -70.21
N GLY A 541 6.70 61.51 -69.09
CA GLY A 541 5.73 62.30 -68.33
C GLY A 541 4.81 61.49 -67.43
N ASN A 542 5.11 60.21 -67.22
CA ASN A 542 4.31 59.26 -66.43
C ASN A 542 4.83 59.09 -65.00
N SER A 543 5.88 59.83 -64.61
CA SER A 543 6.37 59.92 -63.23
C SER A 543 5.46 60.82 -62.37
N PRO A 544 5.39 60.56 -61.05
CA PRO A 544 4.75 61.46 -60.08
C PRO A 544 5.28 62.92 -60.10
N ASP A 545 6.54 63.14 -60.52
CA ASP A 545 7.14 64.47 -60.70
C ASP A 545 7.96 64.54 -62.00
N ASN A 546 7.38 65.11 -63.06
CA ASN A 546 8.02 65.29 -64.36
C ASN A 546 8.82 66.60 -64.50
N SER A 547 9.10 67.29 -63.39
CA SER A 547 9.90 68.50 -63.39
C SER A 547 11.42 68.20 -63.39
N PRO A 548 12.28 69.20 -63.62
CA PRO A 548 13.73 69.05 -63.43
C PRO A 548 14.11 68.57 -62.02
N ALA A 549 13.32 68.90 -60.99
CA ALA A 549 13.57 68.41 -59.64
C ALA A 549 13.35 66.89 -59.54
N GLY A 550 12.36 66.34 -60.24
CA GLY A 550 12.16 64.89 -60.35
C GLY A 550 13.33 64.20 -61.08
N TYR A 551 13.92 64.83 -62.09
CA TYR A 551 15.15 64.30 -62.71
C TYR A 551 16.31 64.27 -61.73
N ASP A 552 16.50 65.34 -60.95
CA ASP A 552 17.57 65.43 -59.95
C ASP A 552 17.41 64.35 -58.86
N VAL A 553 16.17 64.04 -58.46
CA VAL A 553 15.85 62.94 -57.52
C VAL A 553 16.20 61.57 -58.11
N TRP A 554 15.83 61.27 -59.36
CA TRP A 554 16.23 60.01 -60.01
C TRP A 554 17.74 59.90 -60.20
N ALA A 555 18.39 60.97 -60.67
CA ALA A 555 19.82 60.98 -60.94
C ALA A 555 20.66 60.84 -59.66
N ALA A 556 20.21 61.44 -58.55
CA ALA A 556 20.89 61.36 -57.26
C ALA A 556 20.81 59.96 -56.63
N ASN A 557 19.76 59.19 -56.95
CA ASN A 557 19.52 57.86 -56.41
C ASN A 557 19.71 56.75 -57.47
N TYR A 558 20.27 57.06 -58.64
CA TYR A 558 20.46 56.10 -59.73
C TYR A 558 21.41 54.97 -59.33
N GLY A 559 20.95 53.73 -59.45
CA GLY A 559 21.65 52.53 -59.01
C GLY A 559 21.30 52.08 -57.59
N GLU A 560 20.50 52.84 -56.84
CA GLU A 560 19.89 52.37 -55.59
C GLU A 560 18.83 51.30 -55.89
N SER A 561 18.68 50.34 -54.98
CA SER A 561 17.66 49.28 -55.08
C SER A 561 17.22 48.87 -53.69
N ILE A 562 15.96 48.47 -53.55
CA ILE A 562 15.46 47.95 -52.27
C ILE A 562 16.20 46.62 -52.04
N PRO A 563 16.94 46.46 -50.93
CA PRO A 563 17.57 45.19 -50.63
C PRO A 563 16.49 44.10 -50.57
N GLN A 564 16.65 43.01 -51.34
CA GLN A 564 15.80 41.84 -51.17
C GLN A 564 15.93 41.38 -49.71
N SER A 565 14.81 41.24 -49.01
CA SER A 565 14.78 40.64 -47.67
C SER A 565 15.23 39.19 -47.78
N THR A 566 16.52 38.94 -47.62
CA THR A 566 16.98 37.61 -47.23
C THR A 566 16.44 37.40 -45.83
N SER A 567 15.68 36.32 -45.64
CA SER A 567 15.24 35.82 -44.34
C SER A 567 16.31 36.12 -43.29
N VAL A 568 15.97 36.95 -42.31
CA VAL A 568 16.83 37.21 -41.15
C VAL A 568 17.07 35.85 -40.49
N PRO A 569 18.31 35.35 -40.42
CA PRO A 569 18.60 34.25 -39.52
C PRO A 569 18.36 34.77 -38.11
N GLU A 570 17.60 34.02 -37.33
CA GLU A 570 17.30 34.23 -35.91
C GLU A 570 18.44 34.93 -35.15
N PRO A 571 18.15 35.79 -34.16
CA PRO A 571 19.11 36.07 -33.11
C PRO A 571 19.26 34.81 -32.25
N THR A 572 20.04 33.84 -32.73
CA THR A 572 20.51 32.75 -31.88
C THR A 572 21.36 33.35 -30.75
N GLY A 573 20.80 33.43 -29.55
CA GLY A 573 21.43 33.08 -28.25
C GLY A 573 22.85 33.54 -27.90
N VAL A 574 23.47 34.53 -28.55
CA VAL A 574 24.89 34.89 -28.32
C VAL A 574 25.08 36.07 -27.35
N LEU A 575 24.05 36.85 -27.02
CA LEU A 575 24.15 37.94 -26.02
C LEU A 575 23.86 37.51 -24.57
N MET A 576 23.41 36.27 -24.33
CA MET A 576 23.20 35.70 -22.98
C MET A 576 24.27 34.66 -22.57
N VAL A 577 25.46 34.68 -23.18
CA VAL A 577 26.61 33.83 -22.74
C VAL A 577 27.76 34.65 -22.14
N LEU A 578 27.69 35.99 -22.14
CA LEU A 578 28.72 36.84 -21.49
C LEU A 578 28.31 37.47 -20.14
N ALA A 579 27.10 37.19 -19.64
CA ALA A 579 26.67 37.62 -18.30
C ALA A 579 26.55 36.47 -17.26
N LEU A 580 26.84 35.22 -17.64
CA LEU A 580 26.76 34.06 -16.74
C LEU A 580 28.11 33.47 -16.27
N PHE A 581 29.24 34.15 -16.53
CA PHE A 581 30.56 33.75 -16.00
C PHE A 581 31.07 34.58 -14.81
N VAL A 582 30.23 35.36 -14.14
CA VAL A 582 30.60 36.08 -12.89
C VAL A 582 29.65 35.80 -11.71
N GLY A 583 28.64 34.94 -11.86
CA GLY A 583 27.64 34.69 -10.81
C GLY A 583 27.86 33.47 -9.91
N SER A 584 28.69 32.50 -10.30
CA SER A 584 28.82 31.21 -9.59
C SER A 584 30.23 30.97 -9.07
N ALA A 585 30.69 31.87 -8.19
CA ALA A 585 31.92 31.67 -7.43
C ALA A 585 31.87 32.23 -5.99
N VAL A 586 30.75 32.09 -5.25
CA VAL A 586 30.78 32.15 -3.78
C VAL A 586 29.63 31.32 -3.19
N ARG A 587 29.92 30.06 -2.78
CA ARG A 587 29.51 29.48 -1.48
C ARG A 587 29.78 27.98 -1.44
N THR A 588 31.03 27.63 -1.20
CA THR A 588 31.40 26.45 -0.43
C THR A 588 32.26 26.90 0.75
N ALA A 589 31.71 26.85 1.96
CA ALA A 589 32.37 26.52 3.23
C ALA A 589 31.53 26.97 4.45
N ARG A 590 30.90 25.97 5.10
CA ARG A 590 30.79 25.68 6.55
C ARG A 590 30.85 26.84 7.57
N VAL A 591 30.05 26.73 8.64
CA VAL A 591 30.51 26.41 10.02
C VAL A 591 29.29 26.12 10.94
N ALA A 592 29.49 25.12 11.81
CA ALA A 592 28.77 24.74 13.05
C ALA A 592 27.39 24.09 12.92
#